data_AF-D3YT79-F1
#
_entry.id   AF-D3YT79-F1
#
_cell.length_a   1.000
_cell.length_b   1.000
_cell.length_c   1.000
_cell.angle_alpha   90.00
_cell.angle_beta   90.00
_cell.angle_gamma   90.00
#
_symmetry.space_group_name_H-M   'P 1'
#
loop_
_entity.id
_entity.type
_entity.pdbx_description
1 polymer ?
#
loop_
_entity_poly.entity_id
_entity_poly.type
_entity_poly.pdbx_seq_one_letter_code
_entity_poly.pdbx_strand_id
1 'polypeptide(L)'
;MLDREMTDLPEMQTFMKCSHGRYAFWRDKPNDKKPVIVFMDLKTIPDLSVVGNEIRHAILDFCTRCSKCIDCSAKSKAANSKIQSFFTPSKISSEVKEVLKHREKTTVRGISGPGMLIDVVPTGNSGKKNKKNERTGYRDLSKNAYCINIEHLVRSLRLCQTKEQEEKVLDFVYGLMNEINICNDEGDFGNGLELGHILFLANMKAVADPMMITLHIAYKNLHRPDFAKILDLTLSLRDQQEEAT
;
A
#
# COMPACT_ATOMS: atom_id res chain seq x y z
N MET A 1 3.75 -3.61 19.88
CA MET A 1 3.88 -2.89 18.60
C MET A 1 4.62 -1.58 18.83
N LEU A 2 5.91 -1.60 19.17
CA LEU A 2 6.57 -0.38 19.69
C LEU A 2 6.93 0.66 18.62
N ASP A 3 6.93 0.31 17.32
CA ASP A 3 7.40 1.21 16.25
C ASP A 3 6.44 1.34 15.05
N ARG A 4 5.20 0.84 15.16
CA ARG A 4 4.21 0.92 14.07
C ARG A 4 3.51 2.27 14.07
N GLU A 5 3.43 2.91 12.91
CA GLU A 5 2.68 4.15 12.74
C GLU A 5 1.20 3.88 12.41
N MET A 6 0.31 4.81 12.73
CA MET A 6 -1.13 4.68 12.46
C MET A 6 -1.44 4.41 10.98
N THR A 7 -0.64 4.96 10.07
CA THR A 7 -0.81 4.81 8.62
C THR A 7 0.01 3.66 8.02
N ASP A 8 0.65 2.82 8.85
CA ASP A 8 1.34 1.62 8.37
C ASP A 8 0.34 0.51 8.05
N LEU A 9 0.13 0.28 6.75
CA LEU A 9 -0.66 -0.86 6.26
C LEU A 9 -0.14 -2.17 6.86
N PRO A 10 -0.99 -3.21 7.04
CA PRO A 10 -0.59 -4.49 7.61
C PRO A 10 0.68 -5.11 7.03
N GLU A 11 0.88 -4.96 5.72
CA GLU A 11 2.04 -5.42 4.95
C GLU A 11 3.35 -4.72 5.31
N MET A 12 3.26 -3.52 5.92
CA MET A 12 4.39 -2.67 6.24
C MET A 12 5.00 -3.00 7.60
N GLN A 13 6.32 -3.09 7.61
CA GLN A 13 7.14 -3.06 8.81
C GLN A 13 8.19 -1.96 8.67
N THR A 14 7.89 -0.79 9.24
CA THR A 14 8.78 0.38 9.24
C THR A 14 10.11 0.06 9.93
N PHE A 15 11.22 0.46 9.31
CA PHE A 15 12.57 0.30 9.89
C PHE A 15 13.40 1.59 9.85
N MET A 16 12.96 2.61 9.11
CA MET A 16 13.63 3.91 9.06
C MET A 16 12.60 5.02 8.85
N LYS A 17 12.59 6.01 9.76
CA LYS A 17 11.73 7.19 9.70
C LYS A 17 12.55 8.40 9.25
N CYS A 18 11.94 9.29 8.49
CA CYS A 18 12.52 10.52 7.98
C CYS A 18 11.50 11.66 8.11
N SER A 19 11.93 12.91 8.00
CA SER A 19 11.03 14.06 8.13
C SER A 19 9.91 14.10 7.09
N HIS A 20 10.12 13.53 5.90
CA HIS A 20 9.17 13.56 4.78
C HIS A 20 8.50 12.20 4.52
N GLY A 21 8.81 11.17 5.30
CA GLY A 21 8.40 9.82 4.94
C GLY A 21 9.06 8.74 5.78
N ARG A 22 8.81 7.49 5.40
CA ARG A 22 9.39 6.34 6.07
C ARG A 22 9.62 5.18 5.13
N TYR A 23 10.63 4.38 5.46
CA TYR A 23 10.96 3.16 4.75
C TYR A 23 10.48 1.97 5.54
N ALA A 24 9.85 1.03 4.84
CA ALA A 24 9.30 -0.18 5.41
C ALA A 24 9.66 -1.39 4.56
N PHE A 25 9.81 -2.53 5.22
CA PHE A 25 9.68 -3.82 4.54
C PHE A 25 8.21 -4.02 4.18
N TRP A 26 7.95 -4.35 2.93
CA TRP A 26 6.65 -4.73 2.42
C TRP A 26 6.63 -6.24 2.15
N ARG A 27 5.69 -6.92 2.77
CA ARG A 27 5.44 -8.36 2.59
C ARG A 27 4.06 -8.54 1.99
N ASP A 28 3.96 -9.26 0.89
CA ASP A 28 2.65 -9.60 0.32
C ASP A 28 1.98 -10.72 1.09
N LYS A 29 2.77 -11.61 1.68
CA LYS A 29 2.32 -12.66 2.60
C LYS A 29 3.05 -12.50 3.93
N PRO A 30 2.40 -12.73 5.08
CA PRO A 30 3.02 -12.54 6.40
C PRO A 30 4.36 -13.25 6.57
N ASN A 31 4.53 -14.40 5.94
CA ASN A 31 5.71 -15.26 6.05
C ASN A 31 6.77 -15.04 4.95
N ASP A 32 6.65 -13.99 4.15
CA ASP A 32 7.61 -13.71 3.09
C ASP A 32 9.01 -13.42 3.65
N LYS A 33 9.97 -14.26 3.25
CA LYS A 33 11.38 -14.13 3.64
C LYS A 33 12.14 -13.06 2.86
N LYS A 34 11.58 -12.61 1.73
CA LYS A 34 12.21 -11.66 0.81
C LYS A 34 11.26 -10.48 0.56
N PRO A 35 11.04 -9.61 1.57
CA PRO A 35 10.23 -8.42 1.39
C PRO A 35 10.85 -7.50 0.34
N VAL A 36 10.01 -6.76 -0.38
CA VAL A 36 10.47 -5.55 -1.05
C VAL A 36 10.57 -4.43 -0.04
N ILE A 37 11.34 -3.40 -0.34
CA ILE A 37 11.41 -2.19 0.47
C ILE A 37 10.61 -1.12 -0.24
N VAL A 38 9.74 -0.47 0.52
CA VAL A 38 8.93 0.66 0.07
C VAL A 38 9.30 1.92 0.83
N PHE A 39 9.12 3.05 0.15
CA PHE A 39 9.12 4.37 0.76
C PHE A 39 7.69 4.91 0.74
N MET A 40 7.18 5.23 1.92
CA MET A 40 5.93 5.98 2.09
C MET A 40 6.25 7.47 2.21
N ASP A 41 5.80 8.25 1.24
CA ASP A 41 5.89 9.71 1.22
C ASP A 41 4.71 10.32 1.99
N LEU A 42 4.98 11.09 3.04
CA LEU A 42 3.95 11.67 3.93
C LEU A 42 3.33 12.94 3.36
N LYS A 43 2.97 12.92 2.08
CA LYS A 43 2.18 13.98 1.44
C LYS A 43 0.76 13.99 1.99
N THR A 44 -0.03 14.98 1.55
CA THR A 44 -1.48 15.07 1.82
C THR A 44 -2.21 13.76 1.53
N ILE A 45 -1.72 12.99 0.55
CA ILE A 45 -2.15 11.62 0.26
C ILE A 45 -0.89 10.76 0.26
N PRO A 46 -0.77 9.79 1.18
CA PRO A 46 0.40 8.94 1.23
C PRO A 46 0.61 8.20 -0.08
N ASP A 47 1.82 8.32 -0.64
CA ASP A 47 2.25 7.57 -1.83
C ASP A 47 3.28 6.51 -1.43
N LEU A 48 3.12 5.31 -1.95
CA LEU A 48 3.91 4.14 -1.61
C LEU A 48 4.68 3.67 -2.84
N SER A 49 6.00 3.85 -2.81
CA SER A 49 6.88 3.54 -3.94
C SER A 49 7.88 2.45 -3.58
N VAL A 50 8.10 1.49 -4.48
CA VAL A 50 9.14 0.46 -4.31
C VAL A 50 10.51 1.09 -4.55
N VAL A 51 11.42 0.92 -3.58
CA VAL A 51 12.80 1.44 -3.67
C VAL A 51 13.84 0.34 -3.87
N GLY A 52 13.46 -0.93 -3.67
CA GLY A 52 14.35 -2.08 -3.84
C GLY A 52 13.90 -3.28 -3.02
N ASN A 53 14.82 -4.17 -2.68
CA ASN A 53 14.60 -5.34 -1.82
C ASN A 53 15.75 -5.57 -0.82
N GLU A 54 16.66 -4.60 -0.71
CA GLU A 54 17.80 -4.63 0.20
C GLU A 54 18.00 -3.28 0.88
N ILE A 55 18.47 -3.29 2.14
CA ILE A 55 18.67 -2.08 2.94
C ILE A 55 19.60 -1.07 2.23
N ARG A 56 20.61 -1.56 1.50
CA ARG A 56 21.51 -0.69 0.71
C ARG A 56 20.76 0.13 -0.36
N HIS A 57 19.67 -0.40 -0.93
CA HIS A 57 18.84 0.33 -1.89
C HIS A 57 18.10 1.48 -1.19
N ALA A 58 17.56 1.21 0.00
CA ALA A 58 16.88 2.22 0.82
C ALA A 58 17.82 3.35 1.26
N ILE A 59 19.03 3.01 1.70
CA ILE A 59 20.05 3.99 2.10
C ILE A 59 20.44 4.88 0.92
N LEU A 60 20.64 4.30 -0.27
CA LEU A 60 20.99 5.09 -1.45
C LEU A 60 19.84 6.00 -1.88
N ASP A 61 18.60 5.49 -1.91
CA ASP A 61 17.41 6.30 -2.20
C ASP A 61 17.26 7.46 -1.20
N PHE A 62 17.46 7.20 0.09
CA PHE A 62 17.47 8.22 1.13
C PHE A 62 18.52 9.30 0.86
N CYS A 63 19.77 8.93 0.62
CA CYS A 63 20.84 9.89 0.31
C CYS A 63 20.51 10.70 -0.96
N THR A 64 19.93 10.08 -1.99
CA THR A 64 19.50 10.77 -3.21
C THR A 64 18.38 11.79 -2.94
N ARG A 65 17.42 11.45 -2.08
CA ARG A 65 16.34 12.38 -1.66
C ARG A 65 16.89 13.52 -0.82
N CYS A 66 17.75 13.24 0.16
CA CYS A 66 18.37 14.26 1.00
C CYS A 66 19.23 15.24 0.20
N SER A 67 19.90 14.79 -0.86
CA SER A 67 20.68 15.67 -1.74
C SER A 67 19.80 16.63 -2.56
N LYS A 68 18.51 16.31 -2.75
CA LYS A 68 17.53 17.18 -3.43
C LYS A 68 16.83 18.16 -2.49
N CYS A 69 16.94 17.99 -1.17
CA CYS A 69 16.37 18.91 -0.20
C CYS A 69 17.11 20.26 -0.23
N ILE A 70 16.35 21.35 -0.33
CA ILE A 70 16.87 22.73 -0.43
C ILE A 70 17.68 23.10 0.83
N ASP A 71 17.28 22.60 2.00
CA ASP A 71 17.90 22.91 3.30
C ASP A 71 19.06 21.97 3.71
N CYS A 72 19.68 21.29 2.75
CA CYS A 72 20.74 20.32 3.06
C CYS A 72 22.04 21.03 3.46
N SER A 73 22.38 20.98 4.75
CA SER A 73 23.60 21.58 5.31
C SER A 73 24.89 21.05 4.65
N ALA A 74 25.98 21.82 4.69
CA ALA A 74 27.27 21.36 4.17
C ALA A 74 27.75 20.06 4.84
N LYS A 75 27.47 19.89 6.14
CA LYS A 75 27.75 18.65 6.88
C LYS A 75 26.94 17.47 6.35
N SER A 76 25.65 17.68 6.08
CA SER A 76 24.74 16.68 5.52
C SER A 76 25.17 16.25 4.11
N LYS A 77 25.58 17.22 3.26
CA LYS A 77 26.12 16.94 1.93
C LYS A 77 27.41 16.10 2.00
N ALA A 78 28.35 16.45 2.88
CA ALA A 78 29.57 15.69 3.08
C ALA A 78 29.30 14.27 3.59
N ALA A 79 28.38 14.11 4.54
CA ALA A 79 27.96 12.80 5.04
C ALA A 79 27.30 11.97 3.93
N ASN A 80 26.40 12.54 3.13
CA ASN A 80 25.78 11.87 1.99
C ASN A 80 26.81 11.41 0.96
N SER A 81 27.78 12.27 0.59
CA SER A 81 28.86 11.88 -0.33
C SER A 81 29.71 10.74 0.24
N LYS A 82 30.02 10.77 1.54
CA LYS A 82 30.75 9.70 2.22
C LYS A 82 29.95 8.39 2.21
N ILE A 83 28.65 8.43 2.51
CA ILE A 83 27.77 7.25 2.48
C ILE A 83 27.71 6.68 1.05
N GLN A 84 27.45 7.53 0.06
CA GLN A 84 27.39 7.13 -1.35
C GLN A 84 28.71 6.51 -1.84
N SER A 85 29.86 6.92 -1.29
CA SER A 85 31.17 6.34 -1.64
C SER A 85 31.36 4.88 -1.20
N PHE A 86 30.62 4.41 -0.20
CA PHE A 86 30.62 2.98 0.18
C PHE A 86 29.86 2.09 -0.80
N PHE A 87 29.11 2.71 -1.71
CA PHE A 87 28.29 2.02 -2.68
C PHE A 87 28.81 2.25 -4.09
N THR A 88 28.37 1.40 -5.02
CA THR A 88 28.55 1.63 -6.46
C THR A 88 27.19 2.03 -7.03
N PRO A 89 26.86 3.34 -7.15
CA PRO A 89 25.50 3.78 -7.47
C PRO A 89 24.95 3.20 -8.78
N SER A 90 25.81 3.02 -9.80
CA SER A 90 25.44 2.41 -11.08
C SER A 90 24.99 0.96 -10.94
N LYS A 91 25.72 0.16 -10.16
CA LYS A 91 25.39 -1.24 -9.88
C LYS A 91 24.07 -1.34 -9.11
N ILE A 92 23.92 -0.57 -8.04
CA ILE A 92 22.69 -0.55 -7.24
C ILE A 92 21.49 -0.10 -8.08
N SER A 93 21.64 0.94 -8.90
CA SER A 93 20.56 1.39 -9.79
C SER A 93 20.11 0.28 -10.76
N SER A 94 21.04 -0.54 -11.27
CA SER A 94 20.70 -1.70 -12.08
C SER A 94 19.94 -2.77 -11.28
N GLU A 95 20.38 -3.07 -10.06
CA GLU A 95 19.72 -4.04 -9.18
C GLU A 95 18.28 -3.61 -8.86
N VAL A 96 18.07 -2.33 -8.51
CA VAL A 96 16.74 -1.77 -8.24
C VAL A 96 15.83 -1.88 -9.48
N LYS A 97 16.34 -1.62 -10.68
CA LYS A 97 15.56 -1.77 -11.93
C LYS A 97 15.09 -3.21 -12.13
N GLU A 98 15.92 -4.20 -11.84
CA GLU A 98 15.52 -5.60 -11.96
C GLU A 98 14.47 -5.99 -10.91
N VAL A 99 14.58 -5.46 -9.68
CA VAL A 99 13.54 -5.63 -8.65
C VAL A 99 12.21 -5.05 -9.12
N LEU A 100 12.19 -3.84 -9.67
CA LEU A 100 10.99 -3.18 -10.18
C LEU A 100 10.36 -3.96 -11.35
N LYS A 101 11.16 -4.42 -12.31
CA LYS A 101 10.69 -5.26 -13.42
C LYS A 101 10.11 -6.59 -12.94
N HIS A 102 10.75 -7.22 -11.95
CA HIS A 102 10.24 -8.46 -11.38
C HIS A 102 8.91 -8.22 -10.67
N ARG A 103 8.80 -7.11 -9.92
CA ARG A 103 7.58 -6.70 -9.24
C ARG A 103 6.43 -6.48 -10.20
N GLU A 104 6.65 -5.72 -11.27
CA GLU A 104 5.64 -5.44 -12.31
C GLU A 104 5.11 -6.72 -12.98
N LYS A 105 5.95 -7.75 -13.14
CA LYS A 105 5.54 -9.03 -13.72
C LYS A 105 4.78 -9.94 -12.76
N THR A 106 4.98 -9.78 -11.46
CA THR A 106 4.46 -10.69 -10.42
C THR A 106 3.25 -10.13 -9.70
N THR A 107 2.98 -8.84 -9.87
CA THR A 107 1.87 -8.16 -9.19
C THR A 107 0.94 -7.50 -10.15
N VAL A 108 -0.29 -7.32 -9.69
CA VAL A 108 -1.25 -6.49 -10.38
C VAL A 108 -1.06 -5.05 -9.92
N ARG A 109 -0.89 -4.15 -10.89
CA ARG A 109 -0.78 -2.73 -10.62
C ARG A 109 -2.17 -2.19 -10.29
N GLY A 110 -2.39 -1.96 -9.01
CA GLY A 110 -3.52 -1.20 -8.52
C GLY A 110 -3.35 0.31 -8.76
N ILE A 111 -4.23 1.08 -8.17
CA ILE A 111 -4.34 2.52 -8.33
C ILE A 111 -3.27 3.25 -7.47
N SER A 112 -2.84 2.65 -6.36
CA SER A 112 -1.71 3.15 -5.57
C SER A 112 -0.89 2.03 -4.95
N GLY A 113 0.37 2.32 -4.63
CA GLY A 113 1.24 1.42 -3.87
C GLY A 113 2.16 0.52 -4.69
N PRO A 114 2.82 -0.45 -4.03
CA PRO A 114 3.90 -1.24 -4.61
C PRO A 114 3.42 -2.36 -5.57
N GLY A 115 2.15 -2.36 -5.96
CA GLY A 115 1.48 -3.47 -6.65
C GLY A 115 1.03 -4.56 -5.68
N MET A 116 -0.07 -5.24 -5.99
CA MET A 116 -0.62 -6.30 -5.15
C MET A 116 -0.28 -7.67 -5.74
N LEU A 117 0.39 -8.51 -4.95
CA LEU A 117 0.49 -9.93 -5.29
C LEU A 117 -0.86 -10.57 -4.99
N ILE A 118 -1.49 -11.15 -6.01
CA ILE A 118 -2.77 -11.83 -5.88
C ILE A 118 -2.58 -13.22 -6.46
N ASP A 119 -2.93 -14.24 -5.69
CA ASP A 119 -2.81 -15.61 -6.16
C ASP A 119 -3.81 -15.82 -7.33
N VAL A 120 -3.37 -16.55 -8.37
CA VAL A 120 -4.21 -16.84 -9.54
C VAL A 120 -5.38 -17.71 -9.10
N VAL A 121 -6.60 -17.30 -9.42
CA VAL A 121 -7.80 -18.09 -9.13
C VAL A 121 -7.98 -19.10 -10.26
N PRO A 122 -7.99 -20.41 -9.97
CA PRO A 122 -8.35 -21.41 -10.97
C PRO A 122 -9.81 -21.20 -11.36
N THR A 123 -10.08 -20.89 -12.63
CA THR A 123 -11.46 -20.84 -13.11
C THR A 123 -12.02 -22.27 -13.14
N GLY A 124 -13.09 -22.51 -12.38
CA GLY A 124 -13.76 -23.80 -12.32
C GLY A 124 -14.44 -24.10 -13.65
N ASN A 125 -13.79 -24.86 -14.53
CA ASN A 125 -14.33 -26.04 -15.22
C ASN A 125 -13.30 -26.67 -16.18
N SER A 126 -13.22 -28.01 -16.12
CA SER A 126 -12.61 -28.96 -17.06
C SER A 126 -11.08 -29.05 -17.13
N GLY A 127 -10.52 -30.06 -16.44
CA GLY A 127 -9.68 -31.15 -16.98
C GLY A 127 -8.54 -30.91 -17.99
N LYS A 128 -8.21 -29.67 -18.37
CA LYS A 128 -7.16 -29.34 -19.33
C LYS A 128 -6.41 -28.11 -18.83
N LYS A 129 -5.15 -28.32 -18.43
CA LYS A 129 -4.16 -27.28 -18.12
C LYS A 129 -3.87 -26.45 -19.37
N ASN A 130 -4.72 -25.47 -19.68
CA ASN A 130 -4.41 -24.42 -20.64
C ASN A 130 -4.27 -23.09 -19.90
N LYS A 131 -3.07 -22.50 -19.91
CA LYS A 131 -2.72 -21.17 -19.34
C LYS A 131 -3.60 -19.99 -19.82
N LYS A 132 -4.53 -20.22 -20.76
CA LYS A 132 -5.40 -19.18 -21.35
C LYS A 132 -6.63 -18.83 -20.50
N ASN A 133 -6.98 -19.65 -19.50
CA ASN A 133 -8.18 -19.46 -18.68
C ASN A 133 -7.84 -19.09 -17.22
N GLU A 134 -6.64 -18.59 -16.95
CA GLU A 134 -6.29 -18.06 -15.64
C GLU A 134 -6.82 -16.63 -15.52
N ARG A 135 -7.84 -16.43 -14.68
CA ARG A 135 -8.32 -15.09 -14.32
C ARG A 135 -7.44 -14.62 -13.15
N THR A 136 -6.86 -13.43 -13.29
CA THR A 136 -6.27 -12.75 -12.13
C THR A 136 -7.37 -12.53 -11.12
N GLY A 137 -7.18 -12.81 -9.83
CA GLY A 137 -8.15 -12.51 -8.77
C GLY A 137 -8.33 -11.00 -8.52
N TYR A 138 -8.36 -10.21 -9.59
CA TYR A 138 -8.44 -8.76 -9.64
C TYR A 138 -9.04 -8.31 -10.96
N ARG A 139 -9.91 -7.31 -10.86
CA ARG A 139 -10.49 -6.57 -11.98
C ARG A 139 -9.98 -5.14 -11.97
N ASP A 140 -9.53 -4.65 -13.12
CA ASP A 140 -9.06 -3.29 -13.27
C ASP A 140 -10.22 -2.28 -13.13
N LEU A 141 -10.35 -1.68 -11.95
CA LEU A 141 -11.39 -0.70 -11.65
C LEU A 141 -11.25 0.60 -12.47
N SER A 142 -10.05 0.90 -13.00
CA SER A 142 -9.83 2.08 -13.83
C SER A 142 -10.51 2.02 -15.20
N LYS A 143 -10.89 0.80 -15.64
CA LYS A 143 -11.55 0.55 -16.93
C LYS A 143 -13.08 0.48 -16.83
N ASN A 144 -13.63 0.55 -15.61
CA ASN A 144 -15.07 0.60 -15.40
C ASN A 144 -15.57 2.06 -15.42
N ALA A 145 -16.85 2.28 -15.73
CA ALA A 145 -17.45 3.62 -15.83
C ALA A 145 -17.32 4.46 -14.53
N TYR A 146 -17.13 3.78 -13.40
CA TYR A 146 -16.68 4.36 -12.14
C TYR A 146 -15.16 4.47 -12.14
N CYS A 147 -14.63 5.44 -12.88
CA CYS A 147 -13.23 5.82 -12.73
C CYS A 147 -13.07 6.36 -11.31
N ILE A 148 -12.70 5.49 -10.38
CA ILE A 148 -12.44 5.90 -9.00
C ILE A 148 -11.18 6.75 -9.07
N ASN A 149 -11.37 8.06 -9.17
CA ASN A 149 -10.29 8.97 -8.88
C ASN A 149 -10.09 8.92 -7.37
N ILE A 150 -9.30 7.95 -6.94
CA ILE A 150 -8.98 7.68 -5.53
C ILE A 150 -8.34 8.89 -4.88
N GLU A 151 -7.58 9.67 -5.64
CA GLU A 151 -7.11 10.96 -5.19
C GLU A 151 -8.29 11.86 -4.80
N HIS A 152 -9.32 11.94 -5.65
CA HIS A 152 -10.53 12.69 -5.33
C HIS A 152 -11.33 12.06 -4.19
N LEU A 153 -11.44 10.74 -4.06
CA LEU A 153 -12.14 10.11 -2.93
C LEU A 153 -11.44 10.47 -1.60
N VAL A 154 -10.13 10.25 -1.52
CA VAL A 154 -9.34 10.55 -0.31
C VAL A 154 -9.35 12.06 -0.03
N ARG A 155 -9.28 12.91 -1.06
CA ARG A 155 -9.40 14.37 -0.89
C ARG A 155 -10.78 14.77 -0.42
N SER A 156 -11.84 14.25 -1.02
CA SER A 156 -13.22 14.54 -0.63
C SER A 156 -13.44 14.14 0.83
N LEU A 157 -13.01 12.94 1.24
CA LEU A 157 -13.07 12.50 2.64
C LEU A 157 -12.37 13.46 3.59
N ARG A 158 -11.17 13.95 3.24
CA ARG A 158 -10.40 14.88 4.09
C ARG A 158 -10.90 16.32 4.09
N LEU A 159 -11.60 16.73 3.03
CA LEU A 159 -12.08 18.10 2.82
C LEU A 159 -13.55 18.29 3.17
N CYS A 160 -14.26 17.23 3.61
CA CYS A 160 -15.63 17.36 4.09
C CYS A 160 -15.67 18.31 5.29
N GLN A 161 -16.50 19.36 5.18
CA GLN A 161 -16.69 20.35 6.25
C GLN A 161 -18.06 20.19 6.93
N THR A 162 -18.99 19.46 6.30
CA THR A 162 -20.34 19.25 6.80
C THR A 162 -20.69 17.76 6.81
N LYS A 163 -21.60 17.37 7.71
CA LYS A 163 -22.11 15.99 7.79
C LYS A 163 -22.78 15.55 6.49
N GLU A 164 -23.49 16.44 5.81
CA GLU A 164 -24.15 16.13 4.53
C GLU A 164 -23.13 15.79 3.41
N GLN A 165 -21.97 16.48 3.40
CA GLN A 165 -20.90 16.14 2.46
C GLN A 165 -20.29 14.78 2.80
N GLU A 166 -20.05 14.52 4.08
CA GLU A 166 -19.54 13.24 4.56
C GLU A 166 -20.48 12.07 4.19
N GLU A 167 -21.79 12.23 4.42
CA GLU A 167 -22.82 11.25 4.05
C GLU A 167 -22.80 10.92 2.55
N LYS A 168 -22.71 11.93 1.68
CA LYS A 168 -22.62 11.71 0.22
C LYS A 168 -21.37 10.94 -0.19
N VAL A 169 -20.24 11.19 0.49
CA VAL A 169 -19.01 10.44 0.23
C VAL A 169 -19.12 9.02 0.77
N LEU A 170 -19.77 8.81 1.91
CA LEU A 170 -20.05 7.48 2.46
C LEU A 170 -21.00 6.68 1.56
N ASP A 171 -22.06 7.27 1.04
CA ASP A 171 -22.95 6.61 0.07
C ASP A 171 -22.18 6.10 -1.16
N PHE A 172 -21.22 6.90 -1.65
CA PHE A 172 -20.34 6.48 -2.72
C PHE A 172 -19.42 5.31 -2.28
N VAL A 173 -18.84 5.36 -1.08
CA VAL A 173 -18.03 4.25 -0.53
C VAL A 173 -18.85 2.96 -0.41
N TYR A 174 -20.08 3.02 0.10
CA TYR A 174 -20.96 1.85 0.18
C TYR A 174 -21.36 1.32 -1.20
N GLY A 175 -21.57 2.20 -2.18
CA GLY A 175 -21.73 1.82 -3.58
C GLY A 175 -20.54 1.00 -4.11
N LEU A 176 -19.32 1.44 -3.81
CA LEU A 176 -18.10 0.70 -4.18
C LEU A 176 -17.99 -0.65 -3.48
N MET A 177 -18.37 -0.73 -2.20
CA MET A 177 -18.36 -2.00 -1.46
C MET A 177 -19.32 -3.03 -2.07
N ASN A 178 -20.48 -2.61 -2.58
CA ASN A 178 -21.41 -3.52 -3.25
C ASN A 178 -20.77 -4.16 -4.50
N GLU A 179 -20.09 -3.36 -5.32
CA GLU A 179 -19.35 -3.86 -6.49
C GLU A 179 -18.19 -4.80 -6.08
N ILE A 180 -17.52 -4.50 -4.97
CA ILE A 180 -16.48 -5.38 -4.43
C ILE A 180 -17.05 -6.69 -3.91
N ASN A 181 -18.25 -6.70 -3.33
CA ASN A 181 -18.89 -7.94 -2.93
C ASN A 181 -19.19 -8.83 -4.14
N ILE A 182 -19.63 -8.24 -5.26
CA ILE A 182 -19.77 -8.97 -6.54
C ILE A 182 -18.41 -9.51 -6.99
N CYS A 183 -17.35 -8.70 -6.90
CA CYS A 183 -15.99 -9.14 -7.21
C CYS A 183 -15.56 -10.31 -6.31
N ASN A 184 -15.84 -10.25 -5.00
CA ASN A 184 -15.53 -11.30 -4.05
C ASN A 184 -16.26 -12.60 -4.37
N ASP A 185 -17.54 -12.54 -4.73
CA ASP A 185 -18.32 -13.72 -5.14
C ASP A 185 -17.75 -14.39 -6.41
N GLU A 186 -17.14 -13.59 -7.29
CA GLU A 186 -16.44 -14.07 -8.50
C GLU A 186 -14.98 -14.47 -8.28
N GLY A 187 -14.44 -14.32 -7.05
CA GLY A 187 -13.05 -14.61 -6.71
C GLY A 187 -12.04 -13.49 -7.01
N ASP A 188 -12.50 -12.30 -7.42
CA ASP A 188 -11.68 -11.11 -7.64
C ASP A 188 -11.31 -10.40 -6.30
N PHE A 189 -10.69 -11.11 -5.37
CA PHE A 189 -10.44 -10.63 -3.99
C PHE A 189 -9.51 -9.41 -3.88
N GLY A 190 -8.68 -9.17 -4.90
CA GLY A 190 -7.78 -8.03 -4.95
C GLY A 190 -8.46 -6.67 -4.93
N ASN A 191 -9.69 -6.60 -5.46
CA ASN A 191 -10.47 -5.37 -5.51
C ASN A 191 -10.83 -4.89 -4.09
N GLY A 192 -11.18 -5.83 -3.21
CA GLY A 192 -11.39 -5.54 -1.79
C GLY A 192 -10.11 -5.07 -1.11
N LEU A 193 -8.98 -5.75 -1.36
CA LEU A 193 -7.69 -5.36 -0.77
C LEU A 193 -7.33 -3.90 -1.13
N GLU A 194 -7.47 -3.55 -2.40
CA GLU A 194 -7.18 -2.21 -2.90
C GLU A 194 -8.05 -1.14 -2.24
N LEU A 195 -9.38 -1.27 -2.28
CA LEU A 195 -10.27 -0.29 -1.65
C LEU A 195 -9.98 -0.17 -0.16
N GLY A 196 -9.79 -1.30 0.51
CA GLY A 196 -9.46 -1.35 1.93
C GLY A 196 -8.18 -0.58 2.24
N HIS A 197 -7.11 -0.76 1.45
CA HIS A 197 -5.85 -0.01 1.61
C HIS A 197 -6.06 1.49 1.43
N ILE A 198 -6.86 1.89 0.45
CA ILE A 198 -7.16 3.31 0.18
C ILE A 198 -7.91 3.95 1.34
N LEU A 199 -8.98 3.32 1.82
CA LEU A 199 -9.74 3.82 2.96
C LEU A 199 -8.88 3.85 4.23
N PHE A 200 -8.00 2.87 4.41
CA PHE A 200 -7.07 2.84 5.54
C PHE A 200 -6.08 4.01 5.52
N LEU A 201 -5.52 4.32 4.35
CA LEU A 201 -4.59 5.44 4.15
C LEU A 201 -5.28 6.80 4.23
N ALA A 202 -6.58 6.89 3.95
CA ALA A 202 -7.37 8.10 4.19
C ALA A 202 -7.32 8.50 5.67
N ASN A 203 -7.29 7.51 6.58
CA ASN A 203 -7.21 7.66 8.03
C ASN A 203 -8.34 8.55 8.60
N MET A 204 -9.58 8.30 8.18
CA MET A 204 -10.77 9.03 8.59
C MET A 204 -11.71 8.12 9.37
N LYS A 205 -12.26 8.61 10.49
CA LYS A 205 -13.17 7.84 11.36
C LYS A 205 -14.45 7.39 10.64
N ALA A 206 -15.01 8.27 9.81
CA ALA A 206 -16.23 8.01 9.05
C ALA A 206 -16.14 6.74 8.16
N VAL A 207 -14.94 6.38 7.69
CA VAL A 207 -14.72 5.19 6.84
C VAL A 207 -14.06 4.04 7.59
N ALA A 208 -13.94 4.10 8.92
CA ALA A 208 -13.28 3.06 9.70
C ALA A 208 -13.99 1.70 9.56
N ASP A 209 -15.31 1.68 9.73
CA ASP A 209 -16.14 0.47 9.60
C ASP A 209 -16.09 -0.13 8.18
N PRO A 210 -16.38 0.62 7.10
CA PRO A 210 -16.31 0.06 5.74
C PRO A 210 -14.89 -0.40 5.37
N MET A 211 -13.85 0.32 5.81
CA MET A 211 -12.45 -0.10 5.64
C MET A 211 -12.18 -1.42 6.34
N MET A 212 -12.62 -1.55 7.59
CA MET A 212 -12.40 -2.73 8.42
C MET A 212 -13.04 -3.97 7.82
N ILE A 213 -14.32 -3.88 7.46
CA ILE A 213 -15.07 -4.96 6.83
C ILE A 213 -14.36 -5.41 5.55
N THR A 214 -14.00 -4.44 4.70
CA THR A 214 -13.39 -4.71 3.40
C THR A 214 -12.02 -5.40 3.55
N LEU A 215 -11.14 -4.89 4.40
CA LEU A 215 -9.81 -5.48 4.60
C LEU A 215 -9.86 -6.85 5.28
N HIS A 216 -10.75 -7.05 6.25
CA HIS A 216 -10.93 -8.36 6.90
C HIS A 216 -11.34 -9.43 5.90
N ILE A 217 -12.33 -9.13 5.05
CA ILE A 217 -12.78 -10.04 4.00
C ILE A 217 -11.65 -10.31 3.01
N ALA A 218 -10.95 -9.26 2.56
CA ALA A 218 -9.84 -9.40 1.62
C ALA A 218 -8.70 -10.27 2.19
N TYR A 219 -8.23 -10.01 3.40
CA TYR A 219 -7.18 -10.82 4.03
C TYR A 219 -7.61 -12.25 4.29
N LYS A 220 -8.87 -12.47 4.67
CA LYS A 220 -9.42 -13.82 4.83
C LYS A 220 -9.41 -14.58 3.49
N ASN A 221 -9.93 -13.97 2.43
CA ASN A 221 -10.05 -14.58 1.11
C ASN A 221 -8.68 -14.79 0.44
N LEU A 222 -7.70 -13.93 0.72
CA LEU A 222 -6.31 -14.07 0.28
C LEU A 222 -5.47 -14.98 1.18
N HIS A 223 -6.07 -15.61 2.20
CA HIS A 223 -5.41 -16.49 3.16
C HIS A 223 -4.24 -15.83 3.92
N ARG A 224 -4.43 -14.58 4.35
CA ARG A 224 -3.47 -13.75 5.11
C ARG A 224 -4.00 -13.34 6.50
N PRO A 225 -4.42 -14.29 7.36
CA PRO A 225 -5.09 -13.97 8.62
C PRO A 225 -4.22 -13.15 9.59
N ASP A 226 -2.89 -13.25 9.50
CA ASP A 226 -2.01 -12.46 10.37
C ASP A 226 -2.03 -10.97 10.03
N PHE A 227 -2.32 -10.60 8.77
CA PHE A 227 -2.54 -9.19 8.41
C PHE A 227 -3.84 -8.65 8.97
N ALA A 228 -4.89 -9.46 9.10
CA ALA A 228 -6.12 -9.06 9.81
C ALA A 228 -5.84 -8.80 11.30
N LYS A 229 -5.11 -9.68 11.99
CA LYS A 229 -4.70 -9.44 13.39
C LYS A 229 -3.87 -8.18 13.55
N ILE A 230 -2.96 -7.94 12.61
CA ILE A 230 -2.15 -6.73 12.59
C ILE A 230 -3.03 -5.49 12.40
N LEU A 231 -4.03 -5.56 11.52
CA LEU A 231 -4.99 -4.49 11.30
C LEU A 231 -5.73 -4.16 12.60
N ASP A 232 -6.31 -5.16 13.29
CA ASP A 232 -7.02 -4.97 14.55
C ASP A 232 -6.17 -4.21 15.58
N LEU A 233 -4.96 -4.70 15.79
CA LEU A 233 -4.02 -4.09 16.73
C LEU A 233 -3.61 -2.67 16.30
N THR A 234 -3.53 -2.40 15.00
CA THR A 234 -3.20 -1.05 14.48
C THR A 234 -4.34 -0.07 14.76
N LEU A 235 -5.59 -0.51 14.67
CA LEU A 235 -6.74 0.35 14.96
C LEU A 235 -6.93 0.60 16.45
N SER A 236 -6.68 -0.41 17.30
CA SER A 236 -6.64 -0.19 18.75
C SER A 236 -5.62 0.89 19.14
N LEU A 237 -4.50 1.01 18.41
CA LEU A 237 -3.53 2.10 18.62
C LEU A 237 -4.07 3.46 18.15
N ARG A 238 -4.87 3.52 17.08
CA ARG A 238 -5.50 4.76 16.63
C ARG A 238 -6.49 5.29 17.67
N ASP A 239 -7.31 4.40 18.22
CA ASP A 239 -8.32 4.76 19.23
C ASP A 239 -7.65 5.30 20.51
N GLN A 240 -6.57 4.65 20.97
CA GLN A 240 -5.83 5.08 22.16
C GLN A 240 -5.15 6.45 22.02
N GLN A 241 -4.70 6.81 20.80
CA GLN A 241 -4.10 8.13 20.57
C GLN A 241 -5.15 9.24 20.50
N GLU A 242 -6.36 8.96 20.01
CA GLU A 242 -7.47 9.93 20.04
C GLU A 242 -7.89 10.26 21.48
N GLU A 243 -7.93 9.28 22.39
CA GLU A 243 -8.26 9.51 23.80
C GLU A 243 -7.21 10.35 24.55
N ALA A 244 -5.98 10.43 24.02
CA ALA A 244 -4.88 11.17 24.61
C ALA A 244 -4.74 12.61 24.09
N THR A 245 -5.47 12.99 23.05
CA THR A 245 -5.46 14.33 22.41
C THR A 245 -6.74 15.10 22.65
#